data_AF-A0A957E072-F1
#
_entry.id   AF-A0A957E072-F1
#
_cell.length_a   1.000
_cell.length_b   1.000
_cell.length_c   1.000
_cell.angle_alpha   90.00
_cell.angle_beta   90.00
_cell.angle_gamma   90.00
#
_symmetry.space_group_name_H-M   'P 1'
#
loop_
_entity.id
_entity.type
_entity.pdbx_description
1 polymer ?
#
loop_
_entity_poly.entity_id
_entity_poly.type
_entity_poly.pdbx_seq_one_letter_code
_entity_poly.pdbx_strand_id
1 'polypeptide(L)' 'LFIQFTSEPETDVAIPDVAGEAASGMNFGVLKNAQALGDAQALLDENRRLIRFDLGTAVNENLQVLLNG' A
#
# COMPACT_ATOMS: atom_id res chain seq x y z
N LEU A 1 -1.50 16.44 -10.49
CA LEU A 1 -1.81 16.07 -9.09
C LEU A 1 -2.08 14.58 -9.12
N PHE A 2 -1.37 13.81 -8.30
CA PHE A 2 -1.60 12.38 -8.10
C PHE A 2 -2.22 12.16 -6.73
N ILE A 3 -3.07 11.15 -6.65
CA ILE A 3 -3.71 10.71 -5.42
C ILE A 3 -3.39 9.22 -5.27
N GLN A 4 -2.80 8.86 -4.15
CA GLN A 4 -2.48 7.48 -3.80
C GLN A 4 -3.31 7.07 -2.60
N PHE A 5 -3.97 5.91 -2.73
CA PHE A 5 -4.66 5.25 -1.62
C PHE A 5 -3.88 4.00 -1.23
N THR A 6 -3.57 3.87 0.04
CA THR A 6 -3.03 2.63 0.62
C THR A 6 -4.00 2.08 1.67
N SER A 7 -3.90 0.80 1.95
CA SER A 7 -4.64 0.14 3.02
C SER A 7 -3.80 -0.97 3.61
N GLU A 8 -4.10 -1.33 4.84
CA GLU A 8 -3.60 -2.57 5.41
C GLU A 8 -4.26 -3.77 4.70
N PRO A 9 -3.55 -4.89 4.54
CA PRO A 9 -4.16 -6.12 4.03
C PRO A 9 -5.12 -6.71 5.07
N GLU A 10 -6.28 -7.20 4.64
CA GLU A 10 -7.19 -7.96 5.52
C GLU A 10 -6.55 -9.28 5.96
N THR A 11 -5.79 -9.91 5.07
CA THR A 11 -4.96 -11.08 5.36
C THR A 11 -3.59 -10.86 4.76
N ASP A 12 -2.57 -10.83 5.60
CA ASP A 12 -1.19 -10.69 5.16
C ASP A 12 -0.56 -12.06 4.94
N VAL A 13 -0.40 -12.44 3.68
CA VAL A 13 0.10 -13.75 3.27
C VAL A 13 1.61 -13.70 3.07
N ALA A 14 2.31 -14.65 3.69
CA ALA A 14 3.74 -14.87 3.51
C ALA A 14 4.06 -15.24 2.04
N ILE A 15 5.14 -14.68 1.49
CA ILE A 15 5.66 -15.01 0.16
C ILE A 15 6.80 -16.02 0.35
N PRO A 16 6.65 -17.28 -0.12
CA PRO A 16 7.72 -18.24 -0.02
C PRO A 16 9.02 -17.76 -0.70
N ASP A 17 10.15 -17.91 -0.01
CA ASP A 17 11.47 -17.60 -0.59
C ASP A 17 11.78 -18.54 -1.78
N VAL A 18 11.25 -19.77 -1.71
CA VAL A 18 11.28 -20.78 -2.77
C VAL A 18 9.86 -21.31 -2.99
N ALA A 19 9.45 -21.39 -4.26
CA ALA A 19 8.12 -21.86 -4.62
C ALA A 19 7.85 -23.28 -4.09
N GLY A 20 6.79 -23.44 -3.31
CA GLY A 20 6.39 -24.72 -2.71
C GLY A 20 6.97 -24.99 -1.32
N GLU A 21 7.87 -24.14 -0.82
CA GLU A 21 8.38 -24.21 0.56
C GLU A 21 7.60 -23.30 1.51
N ALA A 22 7.72 -23.57 2.82
CA ALA A 22 7.06 -22.76 3.85
C ALA A 22 7.91 -21.58 4.33
N ALA A 23 9.23 -21.59 4.10
CA ALA A 23 10.13 -20.52 4.51
C ALA A 23 9.82 -19.23 3.75
N SER A 24 9.76 -18.11 4.46
CA SER A 24 9.41 -16.81 3.91
C SER A 24 10.10 -15.71 4.70
N GLY A 25 10.82 -14.83 4.01
CA GLY A 25 11.40 -13.62 4.58
C GLY A 25 10.51 -12.37 4.46
N MET A 26 9.40 -12.42 3.69
CA MET A 26 8.55 -11.26 3.43
C MET A 26 7.09 -11.65 3.18
N ASN A 27 6.16 -10.76 3.50
CA ASN A 27 4.74 -10.93 3.21
C ASN A 27 4.27 -10.00 2.07
N PHE A 28 3.15 -10.32 1.43
CA PHE A 28 2.57 -9.49 0.37
C PHE A 28 2.20 -8.07 0.83
N GLY A 29 1.80 -7.87 2.08
CA GLY A 29 1.56 -6.55 2.67
C GLY A 29 2.82 -5.69 2.69
N VAL A 30 3.95 -6.27 3.12
CA VAL A 30 5.26 -5.59 3.10
C VAL A 30 5.65 -5.22 1.66
N LEU A 31 5.47 -6.14 0.70
CA LEU A 31 5.78 -5.87 -0.71
C LEU A 31 4.92 -4.74 -1.30
N LYS A 32 3.60 -4.77 -1.08
CA LYS A 32 2.69 -3.69 -1.53
C LYS A 32 3.07 -2.35 -0.93
N ASN A 33 3.40 -2.32 0.36
CA ASN A 33 3.81 -1.09 1.04
C ASN A 33 5.13 -0.53 0.47
N ALA A 34 6.11 -1.40 0.23
CA ALA A 34 7.36 -1.00 -0.41
C ALA A 34 7.14 -0.43 -1.82
N GLN A 35 6.27 -1.07 -2.62
CA GLN A 35 5.90 -0.59 -3.96
C GLN A 35 5.21 0.78 -3.91
N ALA A 36 4.21 0.95 -3.03
CA ALA A 36 3.51 2.22 -2.88
C ALA A 36 4.45 3.37 -2.46
N LEU A 37 5.41 3.08 -1.56
CA LEU A 37 6.43 4.05 -1.17
C LEU A 37 7.39 4.40 -2.31
N GLY A 38 7.82 3.40 -3.10
CA GLY A 38 8.65 3.59 -4.27
C GLY A 38 7.97 4.46 -5.34
N ASP A 39 6.71 4.17 -5.66
CA ASP A 39 5.90 4.95 -6.60
C ASP A 39 5.76 6.41 -6.12
N ALA A 40 5.50 6.61 -4.83
CA ALA A 40 5.39 7.94 -4.23
C ALA A 40 6.71 8.71 -4.33
N GLN A 41 7.84 8.06 -4.03
CA GLN A 41 9.16 8.68 -4.12
C GLN A 41 9.49 9.10 -5.55
N ALA A 42 9.24 8.23 -6.55
CA ALA A 42 9.46 8.55 -7.95
C ALA A 42 8.65 9.77 -8.43
N LEU A 43 7.41 9.93 -7.94
CA LEU A 43 6.60 11.11 -8.21
C LEU A 43 7.19 12.38 -7.58
N LEU A 44 7.66 12.28 -6.33
CA LEU A 44 8.26 13.41 -5.61
C LEU A 44 9.59 13.84 -6.24
N ASP A 45 10.43 12.90 -6.67
CA ASP A 45 11.70 13.15 -7.34
C ASP A 45 11.51 13.94 -8.64
N GLU A 46 10.41 13.68 -9.35
CA GLU A 46 10.00 14.41 -10.57
C GLU A 46 9.17 15.68 -10.27
N ASN A 47 9.24 16.20 -9.04
CA ASN A 47 8.51 17.40 -8.57
C ASN A 47 6.99 17.34 -8.82
N ARG A 48 6.40 16.14 -8.82
CA ARG A 48 4.95 15.96 -9.02
C ARG A 48 4.23 16.10 -7.69
N ARG A 49 3.11 16.84 -7.70
CA ARG A 49 2.22 16.95 -6.53
C ARG A 49 1.54 15.61 -6.25
N LEU A 50 1.71 15.08 -5.04
CA LEU A 50 1.11 13.84 -4.54
C LEU A 50 0.35 14.11 -3.24
N ILE A 51 -0.85 13.54 -3.11
CA ILE A 51 -1.57 13.39 -1.84
C ILE A 51 -1.71 11.90 -1.58
N ARG A 52 -1.30 11.45 -0.40
CA ARG A 52 -1.42 10.05 0.01
C ARG A 52 -2.45 9.93 1.14
N PHE A 53 -3.41 9.03 0.96
CA PHE A 53 -4.38 8.64 1.98
C PHE A 53 -4.09 7.21 2.40
N ASP A 54 -3.91 7.01 3.69
CA ASP A 54 -3.89 5.70 4.30
C ASP A 54 -5.26 5.38 4.87
N LEU A 55 -5.90 4.36 4.32
CA LEU A 55 -7.25 3.94 4.68
C LEU A 55 -7.26 2.91 5.82
N GLY A 56 -6.09 2.45 6.29
CA GLY A 56 -5.99 1.44 7.34
C GLY A 56 -6.72 0.15 6.99
N THR A 57 -7.36 -0.48 7.97
CA THR A 57 -8.16 -1.72 7.79
C THR A 57 -9.62 -1.45 7.43
N ALA A 58 -10.19 -0.31 7.86
CA ALA A 58 -11.59 0.06 7.62
C ALA A 58 -11.76 0.81 6.28
N VAL A 59 -11.36 0.17 5.18
CA VAL A 59 -11.24 0.80 3.86
C VAL A 59 -12.53 1.49 3.41
N ASN A 60 -13.66 0.80 3.46
CA ASN A 60 -14.94 1.35 3.01
C ASN A 60 -15.40 2.54 3.87
N GLU A 61 -15.24 2.44 5.19
CA GLU A 61 -15.63 3.51 6.12
C GLU A 61 -14.77 4.76 5.90
N ASN A 62 -13.45 4.58 5.80
CA ASN A 62 -12.52 5.69 5.61
C ASN A 62 -12.64 6.33 4.23
N LEU A 63 -13.01 5.57 3.19
CA LEU A 63 -13.37 6.14 1.89
C LEU A 63 -14.64 7.00 1.98
N GLN A 64 -15.66 6.57 2.71
CA GLN A 64 -16.87 7.36 2.91
C GLN A 64 -16.59 8.67 3.66
N VAL A 65 -15.68 8.66 4.63
CA VAL A 65 -15.25 9.90 5.33
C VAL A 65 -14.66 10.90 4.34
N LEU A 66 -13.84 10.45 3.37
CA LEU A 66 -13.23 11.32 2.36
C LEU A 66 -14.24 11.88 1.35
N LEU A 67 -15.32 11.14 1.05
CA LEU A 67 -16.35 11.58 0.09
C LEU A 67 -17.34 12.59 0.70
N ASN A 68 -17.53 12.53 2.01
CA ASN A 68 -18.50 13.36 2.74
C ASN A 68 -17.85 14.57 3.45
N GLY A 69 -16.53 14.74 3.31
CA GLY A 69 -15.77 15.85 3.88
C GLY A 69 -15.75 17.11 3.03
#